data_AF-A0A957SV22-F1
#
_entry.id   AF-A0A957SV22-F1
#
_cell.length_a   1.000
_cell.length_b   1.000
_cell.length_c   1.000
_cell.angle_alpha   90.00
_cell.angle_beta   90.00
_cell.angle_gamma   90.00
#
_symmetry.space_group_name_H-M   'P 1'
#
loop_
_entity.id
_entity.type
_entity.pdbx_description
1 polymer ?
#
loop_
_entity_poly.entity_id
_entity_poly.type
_entity_poly.pdbx_seq_one_letter_code
_entity_poly.pdbx_strand_id
1 'polypeptide(L)'
;DWVNAALLNFQKEKRLTPRPSLPRPLTAFLNTLLGFSLIAAALGNAFLASQPEKVDENYPTAAITWMKINQPQGPIFNSYNFGGYLLWALPEYPVFIDGRADLYGNKIIQEWMNITNGTPKGIELLNTYGINLILLEPHQELIYKLPPLEWKQVYGDDQIVIIQRTP
;
A
#
# COMPACT_ATOMS: atom_id res chain seq x y z
N ASP A 1 -63.12 3.64 -3.57
CA ASP A 1 -61.89 3.17 -4.21
C ASP A 1 -60.88 2.83 -3.11
N TRP A 2 -60.65 1.53 -2.88
CA TRP A 2 -59.79 1.00 -1.82
C TRP A 2 -58.32 1.42 -2.00
N VAL A 3 -57.91 1.73 -3.24
CA VAL A 3 -56.56 2.23 -3.55
C VAL A 3 -56.30 3.58 -2.88
N ASN A 4 -57.27 4.50 -2.88
CA ASN A 4 -57.13 5.80 -2.21
C ASN A 4 -57.08 5.67 -0.69
N ALA A 5 -57.83 4.74 -0.11
CA ALA A 5 -57.79 4.46 1.32
C ALA A 5 -56.43 3.87 1.75
N ALA A 6 -55.88 2.96 0.93
CA ALA A 6 -54.56 2.38 1.17
C ALA A 6 -53.44 3.43 1.06
N LEU A 7 -53.50 4.33 0.06
CA LEU A 7 -52.52 5.40 -0.12
C LEU A 7 -52.53 6.41 1.04
N LEU A 8 -53.71 6.76 1.56
CA LEU A 8 -53.84 7.67 2.70
C LEU A 8 -53.25 7.05 3.99
N ASN A 9 -53.48 5.76 4.24
CA ASN A 9 -52.87 5.06 5.37
C ASN A 9 -51.35 4.95 5.22
N PHE A 10 -50.86 4.63 4.02
CA PHE A 10 -49.43 4.51 3.76
C PHE A 10 -48.70 5.86 3.93
N GLN A 11 -49.32 6.97 3.52
CA GLN A 11 -48.79 8.33 3.78
C GLN A 11 -48.85 8.71 5.27
N LYS A 12 -49.84 8.23 6.02
CA LYS A 12 -49.96 8.47 7.47
C LYS A 12 -48.88 7.72 8.25
N GLU A 13 -48.57 6.49 7.86
CA GLU A 13 -47.51 5.67 8.46
C GLU A 13 -46.09 6.12 8.08
N LYS A 14 -45.90 6.67 6.87
CA LYS A 14 -44.61 7.24 6.43
C LYS A 14 -44.31 8.65 6.95
N ARG A 15 -45.20 9.27 7.75
CA ARG A 15 -44.82 10.46 8.53
C ARG A 15 -43.87 10.02 9.62
N LEU A 16 -42.59 9.92 9.27
CA LEU A 16 -41.49 9.79 10.21
C LEU A 16 -41.68 10.89 11.25
N THR A 17 -42.01 10.51 12.49
CA THR A 17 -41.97 11.47 13.59
C THR A 17 -40.54 12.00 13.65
N PRO A 18 -40.35 13.33 13.73
CA PRO A 18 -39.01 13.88 13.90
C PRO A 18 -38.39 13.19 15.13
N ARG A 19 -37.21 12.60 14.97
CA ARG A 19 -36.49 12.04 16.13
C ARG A 19 -36.38 13.15 17.17
N PRO A 20 -36.65 12.86 18.46
CA PRO A 20 -36.53 13.87 19.50
C PRO A 20 -35.12 14.45 19.45
N SER A 21 -35.03 15.75 19.20
CA SER A 21 -33.75 16.46 19.18
C SER A 21 -33.19 16.48 20.59
N LEU A 22 -31.92 16.15 20.74
CA LEU A 22 -31.23 16.30 22.02
C LEU A 22 -31.33 17.75 22.54
N PRO A 23 -31.33 17.96 23.87
CA PRO A 23 -31.29 19.30 24.44
C PRO A 23 -30.11 20.10 23.87
N ARG A 24 -30.36 21.35 23.47
CA ARG A 24 -29.34 22.25 22.91
C ARG A 24 -28.00 22.27 23.67
N PRO A 25 -27.95 22.34 25.02
CA PRO A 25 -26.68 22.33 25.73
C PRO A 25 -25.93 20.98 25.58
N LEU A 26 -26.65 19.86 25.55
CA LEU A 26 -26.07 18.54 25.35
C LEU A 26 -25.53 18.38 23.92
N THR A 27 -26.27 18.83 22.91
CA THR A 27 -25.81 18.83 21.52
C THR A 27 -24.57 19.70 21.33
N ALA A 28 -24.54 20.89 21.95
CA ALA A 28 -23.37 21.77 21.92
C ALA A 28 -22.16 21.10 22.58
N PHE A 29 -22.34 20.52 23.77
CA PHE A 29 -21.28 19.79 24.46
C PHE A 29 -20.72 18.62 23.64
N LEU A 30 -21.59 17.79 23.04
CA LEU A 30 -21.18 16.66 22.22
C LEU A 30 -20.44 17.11 20.95
N ASN A 31 -20.91 18.18 20.29
CA ASN A 31 -20.25 18.73 19.11
C ASN A 31 -18.89 19.33 19.47
N THR A 32 -18.78 20.01 20.60
CA THR A 32 -17.50 20.54 21.10
C THR A 32 -16.54 19.40 21.41
N LEU A 33 -16.99 18.34 22.10
CA LEU A 33 -16.17 17.17 22.39
C LEU A 33 -15.70 16.48 21.10
N LEU A 34 -16.59 16.28 20.13
CA LEU A 34 -16.24 15.72 18.83
C LEU A 34 -15.22 16.59 18.10
N GLY A 35 -15.42 17.92 18.08
CA GLY A 35 -14.49 18.87 17.49
C GLY A 35 -13.10 18.80 18.12
N PHE A 36 -13.03 18.77 19.45
CA PHE A 36 -11.76 18.59 20.16
C PHE A 36 -11.10 17.24 19.87
N SER A 37 -11.86 16.15 19.83
CA SER A 37 -11.32 14.82 19.47
C SER A 37 -10.77 14.79 18.05
N LEU A 38 -11.46 15.41 17.08
CA LEU A 38 -10.98 15.50 15.70
C LEU A 38 -9.70 16.35 15.59
N ILE A 39 -9.64 17.47 16.31
CA ILE A 39 -8.43 18.31 16.39
C ILE A 39 -7.28 17.54 17.03
N ALA A 40 -7.52 16.88 18.16
CA ALA A 40 -6.50 16.09 18.84
C ALA A 40 -5.99 14.93 17.96
N ALA A 41 -6.88 14.23 17.25
CA ALA A 41 -6.50 13.21 16.28
C ALA A 41 -5.68 13.78 15.11
N ALA A 42 -6.09 14.93 14.57
CA ALA A 42 -5.36 15.60 13.49
C ALA A 42 -3.97 16.06 13.93
N LEU A 43 -3.85 16.67 15.12
CA LEU A 43 -2.58 17.09 15.71
C LEU A 43 -1.69 15.89 16.05
N GLY A 44 -2.26 14.82 16.60
CA GLY A 44 -1.52 13.58 16.87
C GLY A 44 -0.98 12.96 15.58
N ASN A 45 -1.79 12.89 14.53
CA ASN A 45 -1.37 12.39 13.23
C ASN A 45 -0.28 13.27 12.60
N ALA A 46 -0.44 14.60 12.65
CA ALA A 46 0.57 15.55 12.16
C ALA A 46 1.88 15.44 12.94
N PHE A 47 1.82 15.28 14.26
CA PHE A 47 3.00 15.09 15.11
C PHE A 47 3.74 13.79 14.77
N LEU A 48 3.02 12.69 14.60
CA LEU A 48 3.62 11.41 14.17
C LEU A 48 4.23 11.52 12.76
N ALA A 49 3.54 12.18 11.83
CA ALA A 49 4.05 12.43 10.48
C ALA A 49 5.28 13.36 10.46
N SER A 50 5.46 14.20 11.50
CA SER A 50 6.60 15.12 11.62
C SER A 50 7.86 14.50 12.21
N GLN A 51 7.85 13.22 12.60
CA GLN A 51 9.04 12.55 13.14
C GLN A 51 9.84 11.84 12.04
N PRO A 52 10.92 12.45 11.51
CA PRO A 52 11.71 11.84 10.43
C PRO A 52 12.44 10.56 10.88
N GLU A 53 12.83 10.46 12.16
CA GLU A 53 13.65 9.36 12.68
C GLU A 53 12.90 8.01 12.70
N LYS A 54 11.59 8.01 12.96
CA LYS A 54 10.77 6.78 12.96
C LYS A 54 10.48 6.23 11.56
N VAL A 55 10.63 7.06 10.53
CA VAL A 55 10.53 6.63 9.14
C VAL A 55 11.79 5.87 8.74
N ASP A 56 12.94 6.10 9.37
CA ASP A 56 14.19 5.45 8.97
C ASP A 56 14.21 3.96 9.35
N GLU A 57 13.75 3.60 10.55
CA GLU A 57 13.82 2.20 11.04
C GLU A 57 12.89 1.22 10.30
N ASN A 58 11.79 1.70 9.72
CA ASN A 58 10.76 0.84 9.11
C ASN A 58 10.78 0.81 7.58
N TYR A 59 11.64 1.62 6.95
CA TYR A 59 11.69 1.76 5.50
C TYR A 59 13.12 1.63 4.98
N PRO A 60 13.31 1.11 3.75
CA PRO A 60 14.63 0.81 3.16
C PRO A 60 15.39 2.05 2.68
N THR A 61 15.59 3.06 3.54
CA THR A 61 16.20 4.36 3.20
C THR A 61 17.63 4.23 2.67
N ALA A 62 18.43 3.31 3.22
CA ALA A 62 19.78 3.05 2.79
C ALA A 62 19.81 2.46 1.37
N ALA A 63 18.88 1.56 1.05
CA ALA A 63 18.72 1.03 -0.30
C ALA A 63 18.25 2.09 -1.30
N ILE A 64 17.34 3.00 -0.91
CA ILE A 64 16.95 4.16 -1.74
C ILE A 64 18.18 5.02 -2.06
N THR A 65 19.00 5.29 -1.04
CA THR A 65 20.21 6.08 -1.20
C THR A 65 21.15 5.40 -2.19
N TRP A 66 21.33 4.08 -2.08
CA TRP A 66 22.12 3.30 -3.03
C TRP A 66 21.55 3.37 -4.45
N MET A 67 20.23 3.24 -4.64
CA MET A 67 19.57 3.33 -5.95
C MET A 67 19.78 4.71 -6.60
N LYS A 68 19.66 5.79 -5.82
CA LYS A 68 19.85 7.16 -6.33
C LYS A 68 21.28 7.47 -6.74
N ILE A 69 22.26 6.89 -6.04
CA ILE A 69 23.69 7.05 -6.34
C ILE A 69 24.09 6.23 -7.56
N ASN A 70 23.69 4.96 -7.62
CA ASN A 70 24.18 4.02 -8.63
C ASN A 70 23.33 4.00 -9.91
N GLN A 71 22.06 4.41 -9.82
CA GLN A 71 21.10 4.51 -10.93
C GLN A 71 21.13 3.30 -11.88
N PRO A 72 21.02 2.07 -11.36
CA PRO A 72 21.02 0.89 -12.20
C PRO A 72 19.83 0.95 -13.17
N GLN A 73 20.03 0.48 -14.40
CA GLN A 73 19.04 0.62 -15.46
C GLN A 73 18.06 -0.56 -15.50
N GLY A 74 16.86 -0.31 -16.01
CA GLY A 74 15.89 -1.34 -16.39
C GLY A 74 14.73 -1.53 -15.40
N PRO A 75 13.74 -2.36 -15.77
CA PRO A 75 12.52 -2.56 -14.98
C PRO A 75 12.79 -3.24 -13.64
N ILE A 76 12.09 -2.79 -12.61
CA ILE A 76 12.18 -3.35 -11.26
C ILE A 76 11.05 -4.33 -10.98
N PHE A 77 11.34 -5.36 -10.20
CA PHE A 77 10.37 -6.16 -9.47
C PHE A 77 10.56 -5.88 -7.98
N ASN A 78 9.50 -5.47 -7.28
CA ASN A 78 9.61 -4.95 -5.92
C ASN A 78 8.77 -5.69 -4.89
N SER A 79 9.14 -5.49 -3.62
CA SER A 79 8.35 -5.90 -2.45
C SER A 79 6.99 -5.22 -2.46
N TYR A 80 5.95 -6.00 -2.19
CA TYR A 80 4.60 -5.50 -1.96
C TYR A 80 4.54 -4.49 -0.81
N ASN A 81 5.23 -4.78 0.30
CA ASN A 81 5.22 -3.96 1.51
C ASN A 81 5.85 -2.59 1.28
N PHE A 82 6.89 -2.54 0.45
CA PHE A 82 7.62 -1.31 0.16
C PHE A 82 7.17 -0.62 -1.13
N GLY A 83 6.24 -1.19 -1.92
CA GLY A 83 5.85 -0.63 -3.21
C GLY A 83 5.38 0.82 -3.17
N GLY A 84 4.55 1.18 -2.19
CA GLY A 84 4.08 2.57 -2.05
C GLY A 84 5.22 3.54 -1.67
N TYR A 85 6.17 3.07 -0.86
CA TYR A 85 7.34 3.85 -0.49
C TYR A 85 8.31 4.01 -1.66
N LEU A 86 8.59 2.94 -2.41
CA LEU A 86 9.42 2.98 -3.61
C LEU A 86 8.83 3.90 -4.67
N LEU A 87 7.52 3.86 -4.89
CA LEU A 87 6.82 4.77 -5.81
C LEU A 87 7.04 6.24 -5.45
N TRP A 88 7.05 6.57 -4.16
CA TRP A 88 7.30 7.94 -3.69
C TRP A 88 8.79 8.32 -3.74
N ALA A 89 9.68 7.41 -3.33
CA ALA A 89 11.09 7.68 -3.14
C ALA A 89 11.93 7.59 -4.43
N LEU A 90 11.49 6.77 -5.39
CA LEU A 90 12.12 6.43 -6.66
C LEU A 90 11.10 6.54 -7.82
N PRO A 91 10.49 7.71 -8.06
CA PRO A 91 9.44 7.87 -9.06
C PRO A 91 9.87 7.53 -10.50
N GLU A 92 11.18 7.53 -10.77
CA GLU A 92 11.79 7.12 -12.04
C GLU A 92 11.77 5.60 -12.27
N TYR A 93 11.49 4.79 -11.25
CA TYR A 93 11.39 3.33 -11.34
C TYR A 93 9.94 2.88 -11.14
N PRO A 94 9.20 2.54 -12.22
CA PRO A 94 7.84 2.05 -12.09
C PRO A 94 7.77 0.78 -11.24
N VAL A 95 6.97 0.81 -10.18
CA VAL A 95 6.76 -0.35 -9.30
C VAL A 95 5.90 -1.40 -9.98
N PHE A 96 6.22 -2.67 -9.75
CA PHE A 96 5.42 -3.81 -10.19
C PHE A 96 4.10 -3.90 -9.41
N ILE A 97 4.16 -3.67 -8.09
CA ILE A 97 3.00 -3.72 -7.20
C ILE A 97 3.18 -2.78 -6.00
N ASP A 98 2.08 -2.32 -5.41
CA ASP A 98 2.06 -1.66 -4.11
C ASP A 98 0.81 -2.07 -3.30
N GLY A 99 0.64 -1.47 -2.11
CA GLY A 99 -0.43 -1.78 -1.16
C GLY A 99 -1.87 -1.56 -1.66
N ARG A 100 -2.07 -1.03 -2.87
CA ARG A 100 -3.39 -0.85 -3.51
C ARG A 100 -3.86 -2.14 -4.19
N ALA A 101 -3.91 -3.25 -3.45
CA ALA A 101 -4.16 -4.59 -3.99
C ALA A 101 -5.48 -4.69 -4.79
N ASP A 102 -6.49 -3.90 -4.44
CA ASP A 102 -7.79 -3.82 -5.12
C ASP A 102 -7.68 -3.34 -6.58
N LEU A 103 -6.62 -2.59 -6.92
CA LEU A 103 -6.40 -2.05 -8.27
C LEU A 103 -5.67 -3.01 -9.22
N TYR A 104 -4.91 -3.98 -8.70
CA TYR A 104 -4.06 -4.87 -9.50
C TYR A 104 -4.79 -6.14 -9.97
N GLY A 105 -5.87 -6.50 -9.29
CA GLY A 105 -6.65 -7.71 -9.57
C GLY A 105 -5.90 -9.02 -9.27
N ASN A 106 -6.65 -10.13 -9.30
CA ASN A 106 -6.14 -11.43 -8.84
C ASN A 106 -4.94 -11.94 -9.65
N LYS A 107 -4.88 -11.62 -10.95
CA LYS A 107 -3.81 -12.11 -11.83
C LYS A 107 -2.44 -11.58 -11.40
N ILE A 108 -2.30 -10.26 -11.25
CA ILE A 108 -1.02 -9.64 -10.87
C ILE A 108 -0.57 -10.09 -9.48
N ILE A 109 -1.50 -10.19 -8.53
CA ILE A 109 -1.19 -10.69 -7.18
C ILE A 109 -0.66 -12.13 -7.23
N GLN A 110 -1.29 -13.00 -8.03
CA GLN A 110 -0.81 -14.38 -8.21
C GLN A 110 0.54 -14.43 -8.92
N GLU A 111 0.78 -13.59 -9.91
CA GLU A 111 2.08 -13.49 -10.60
C GLU A 111 3.18 -13.02 -9.64
N TRP A 112 2.90 -12.00 -8.81
CA TRP A 112 3.80 -11.56 -7.75
C TRP A 112 4.15 -12.70 -6.79
N MET A 113 3.15 -13.44 -6.29
CA MET A 113 3.37 -14.60 -5.40
C MET A 113 4.18 -15.70 -6.08
N ASN A 114 3.92 -15.99 -7.37
CA ASN A 114 4.67 -17.00 -8.11
C ASN A 114 6.15 -16.62 -8.25
N ILE A 115 6.43 -15.34 -8.48
CA ILE A 115 7.77 -14.78 -8.57
C ILE A 115 8.45 -14.82 -7.20
N THR A 116 7.86 -14.29 -6.13
CA THR A 116 8.48 -14.26 -4.79
C THR A 116 8.73 -15.65 -4.20
N ASN A 117 7.86 -16.63 -4.50
CA ASN A 117 8.06 -18.03 -4.12
C ASN A 117 9.11 -18.74 -4.99
N GLY A 118 9.67 -18.07 -6.00
CA GLY A 118 10.64 -18.63 -6.94
C GLY A 118 10.16 -19.91 -7.60
N THR A 119 8.87 -19.97 -7.96
CA THR A 119 8.32 -21.11 -8.72
C THR A 119 8.91 -21.10 -10.15
N PRO A 120 8.94 -22.24 -10.87
CA PRO A 120 9.41 -22.25 -12.26
C PRO A 120 8.69 -21.22 -13.15
N LYS A 121 7.37 -21.09 -12.98
CA LYS A 121 6.56 -20.05 -13.64
C LYS A 121 6.96 -18.64 -13.21
N GLY A 122 7.25 -18.43 -11.93
CA GLY A 122 7.74 -17.16 -11.41
C GLY A 122 9.05 -16.71 -12.04
N ILE A 123 10.01 -17.62 -12.15
CA ILE A 123 11.29 -17.33 -12.81
C ILE A 123 11.08 -16.99 -14.29
N GLU A 124 10.18 -17.69 -14.99
CA GLU A 124 9.82 -17.35 -16.37
C GLU A 124 9.21 -15.95 -16.48
N LEU A 125 8.33 -15.57 -15.54
CA LEU A 125 7.70 -14.25 -15.53
C LEU A 125 8.72 -13.11 -15.39
N LEU A 126 9.83 -13.30 -14.67
CA LEU A 126 10.92 -12.30 -14.64
C LEU A 126 11.45 -11.98 -16.05
N ASN A 127 11.49 -12.97 -16.94
CA ASN A 127 11.86 -12.76 -18.34
C ASN A 127 10.72 -12.14 -19.14
N THR A 128 9.48 -12.60 -18.93
CA THR A 128 8.28 -12.04 -19.60
C THR A 128 8.13 -10.53 -19.36
N TYR A 129 8.37 -10.08 -18.13
CA TYR A 129 8.30 -8.66 -17.78
C TYR A 129 9.60 -7.89 -18.07
N GLY A 130 10.66 -8.56 -18.53
CA GLY A 130 11.96 -7.93 -18.77
C GLY A 130 12.59 -7.36 -17.51
N ILE A 131 12.37 -7.99 -16.35
CA ILE A 131 12.90 -7.54 -15.06
C ILE A 131 14.42 -7.58 -15.09
N ASN A 132 15.03 -6.46 -14.71
CA ASN A 132 16.47 -6.30 -14.60
C ASN A 132 16.95 -6.09 -13.16
N LEU A 133 16.05 -5.67 -12.28
CA LEU A 133 16.33 -5.35 -10.89
C LEU A 133 15.26 -5.97 -9.98
N ILE A 134 15.69 -6.60 -8.90
CA ILE A 134 14.81 -7.20 -7.89
C ILE A 134 15.10 -6.50 -6.57
N LEU A 135 14.08 -5.91 -5.97
CA LEU A 135 14.12 -5.19 -4.70
C LEU A 135 13.16 -5.87 -3.72
N LEU A 136 13.67 -6.78 -2.91
CA LEU A 136 12.86 -7.65 -2.04
C LEU A 136 13.47 -7.79 -0.65
N GLU A 137 12.66 -8.16 0.33
CA GLU A 137 13.16 -8.51 1.65
C GLU A 137 14.11 -9.72 1.57
N PRO A 138 15.18 -9.78 2.40
CA PRO A 138 16.17 -10.87 2.33
C PRO A 138 15.61 -12.28 2.56
N HIS A 139 14.43 -12.38 3.19
CA HIS A 139 13.78 -13.65 3.52
C HIS A 139 12.91 -14.23 2.39
N GLN A 140 12.71 -13.51 1.28
CA GLN A 140 11.90 -14.00 0.16
C GLN A 140 12.55 -15.23 -0.49
N GLU A 141 11.77 -16.27 -0.80
CA GLU A 141 12.31 -17.53 -1.34
C GLU A 141 13.04 -17.34 -2.67
N LEU A 142 12.57 -16.39 -3.50
CA LEU A 142 13.18 -16.05 -4.78
C LEU A 142 14.69 -15.78 -4.65
N ILE A 143 15.11 -15.07 -3.60
CA ILE A 143 16.51 -14.67 -3.38
C ILE A 143 17.46 -15.87 -3.42
N TYR A 144 17.02 -17.01 -2.88
CA TYR A 144 17.82 -18.24 -2.81
C TYR A 144 17.67 -19.14 -4.03
N LYS A 145 16.71 -18.87 -4.91
CA LYS A 145 16.37 -19.69 -6.09
C LYS A 145 16.81 -19.05 -7.41
N LEU A 146 17.30 -17.81 -7.39
CA LEU A 146 17.78 -17.13 -8.59
C LEU A 146 19.06 -17.82 -9.13
N PRO A 147 19.19 -18.02 -10.45
CA PRO A 147 20.41 -18.56 -11.05
C PRO A 147 21.60 -17.62 -10.81
N PRO A 148 22.67 -18.05 -10.10
CA PRO A 148 23.75 -17.16 -9.67
C PRO A 148 24.64 -16.65 -10.82
N LEU A 149 24.56 -17.26 -12.00
CA LEU A 149 25.26 -16.80 -13.21
C LEU A 149 24.48 -15.72 -13.96
N GLU A 150 23.18 -15.58 -13.71
CA GLU A 150 22.31 -14.61 -14.38
C GLU A 150 21.94 -13.43 -13.48
N TRP A 151 22.10 -13.57 -12.17
CA TRP A 151 21.67 -12.61 -11.17
C TRP A 151 22.74 -12.40 -10.12
N LYS A 152 23.06 -11.13 -9.86
CA LYS A 152 24.08 -10.71 -8.90
C LYS A 152 23.49 -9.76 -7.88
N GLN A 153 23.69 -10.05 -6.59
CA GLN A 153 23.39 -9.09 -5.53
C GLN A 153 24.37 -7.91 -5.61
N VAL A 154 23.83 -6.70 -5.71
CA VAL A 154 24.58 -5.44 -5.83
C VAL A 154 24.46 -4.57 -4.58
N TYR A 155 23.46 -4.85 -3.73
CA TYR A 155 23.26 -4.24 -2.43
C TYR A 155 22.50 -5.22 -1.51
N GLY A 156 22.69 -5.11 -0.19
CA GLY A 156 21.82 -5.77 0.78
C GLY A 156 22.01 -5.29 2.21
N ASP A 157 20.90 -5.14 2.91
CA ASP A 157 20.82 -4.92 4.36
C ASP A 157 19.74 -5.86 4.96
N ASP A 158 19.29 -5.58 6.18
CA ASP A 158 18.27 -6.35 6.88
C ASP A 158 16.83 -6.09 6.37
N GLN A 159 16.59 -4.98 5.67
CA GLN A 159 15.29 -4.60 5.14
C GLN A 159 15.09 -5.06 3.70
N ILE A 160 16.09 -4.88 2.83
CA ILE A 160 15.98 -5.18 1.40
C ILE A 160 17.33 -5.61 0.79
N VAL A 161 17.25 -6.50 -0.18
CA VAL A 161 18.36 -6.80 -1.11
C VAL A 161 18.03 -6.25 -2.49
N ILE A 162 19.06 -5.77 -3.18
CA ILE A 162 18.97 -5.38 -4.59
C ILE A 162 19.78 -6.39 -5.40
N ILE A 163 19.09 -7.10 -6.29
CA ILE A 163 19.70 -8.07 -7.19
C ILE A 163 19.54 -7.56 -8.62
N GLN A 164 20.64 -7.49 -9.34
CA GLN A 164 20.69 -7.03 -10.72
C GLN A 164 20.97 -8.21 -11.65
N ARG A 165 20.26 -8.26 -12.78
CA ARG A 165 20.54 -9.23 -13.84
C ARG A 165 21.91 -8.93 -14.46
N THR A 166 22.73 -9.95 -14.65
CA THR A 166 24.02 -9.81 -15.33
C THR A 166 23.80 -9.63 -16.83
N PRO A 167 24.62 -8.79 -17.50
CA PRO A 167 24.61 -8.66 -18.96
C PRO A 167 24.89 -9.95 -19.71
#